data_AF-A0A6P6FZN0-F1
#
_entry.id   AF-A0A6P6FZN0-F1
#
_cell.length_a   1.000
_cell.length_b   1.000
_cell.length_c   1.000
_cell.angle_alpha   90.00
_cell.angle_beta   90.00
_cell.angle_gamma   90.00
#
_symmetry.space_group_name_H-M   'P 1'
#
loop_
_entity.id
_entity.type
_entity.pdbx_description
1 polymer ?
#
loop_
_entity_poly.entity_id
_entity_poly.type
_entity_poly.pdbx_seq_one_letter_code
_entity_poly.pdbx_strand_id
1 'polypeptide(L)'
;MGAAAQMITMQLPSDEYCWSIFSGLAFRERNSEECKQLERVGRQIASKCQGLPLVAKSLGSSMRSEVTEEEWKDVLCSRFWELKDEQTKTFAPFSLSYYDLSPGGRRCFCYCSVFPKDCEFEKDGLIQMWMSQGYLSGIQNPEEVGEKSFKILTMRSFFQDLRIGFDRTILGCKMHEILHDFAQFLTRNECSTMGVEVDMEKTEAPGVE
;
A
#
# COMPACT_ATOMS: atom_id res chain seq x y z
N MET A 1 17.69 -39.47 -5.03
CA MET A 1 18.73 -38.45 -4.76
C MET A 1 18.19 -37.12 -5.25
N GLY A 2 17.62 -36.31 -4.35
CA GLY A 2 17.04 -35.01 -4.69
C GLY A 2 18.10 -33.93 -4.56
N ALA A 3 18.36 -33.20 -5.64
CA ALA A 3 19.11 -31.95 -5.58
C ALA A 3 18.18 -30.90 -4.95
N ALA A 4 18.39 -30.59 -3.67
CA ALA A 4 17.81 -29.41 -3.07
C ALA A 4 18.41 -28.20 -3.77
N ALA A 5 17.58 -27.43 -4.46
CA ALA A 5 17.94 -26.10 -4.94
C ALA A 5 18.28 -25.25 -3.72
N GLN A 6 19.57 -25.08 -3.44
CA GLN A 6 20.03 -24.07 -2.49
C GLN A 6 19.76 -22.70 -3.09
N MET A 7 18.67 -22.08 -2.65
CA MET A 7 18.49 -20.64 -2.81
C MET A 7 19.57 -19.96 -1.98
N ILE A 8 20.60 -19.45 -2.66
CA ILE A 8 21.61 -18.60 -2.04
C ILE A 8 20.93 -17.25 -1.78
N THR A 9 20.29 -17.11 -0.62
CA THR A 9 19.91 -15.79 -0.10
C THR A 9 21.21 -15.13 0.34
N MET A 10 21.87 -14.42 -0.57
CA MET A 10 23.00 -13.56 -0.22
C MET A 10 22.47 -12.54 0.79
N GLN A 11 22.83 -12.68 2.06
CA GLN A 11 22.44 -11.77 3.13
C GLN A 11 23.13 -10.43 2.91
N LEU A 12 22.54 -9.58 2.07
CA LEU A 12 22.87 -8.15 2.06
C LEU A 12 22.61 -7.62 3.49
N PRO A 13 23.43 -6.68 3.98
CA PRO A 13 23.03 -5.89 5.14
C PRO A 13 21.61 -5.35 4.92
N SER A 14 20.78 -5.41 5.96
CA SER A 14 19.38 -4.95 5.96
C SER A 14 19.17 -3.65 5.16
N ASP A 15 20.06 -2.69 5.35
CA ASP A 15 19.98 -1.37 4.74
C ASP A 15 20.34 -1.37 3.26
N GLU A 16 21.32 -2.19 2.83
CA GLU A 16 21.65 -2.35 1.41
C GLU A 16 20.55 -3.11 0.68
N TYR A 17 19.89 -4.06 1.36
CA TYR A 17 18.75 -4.78 0.79
C TYR A 17 17.56 -3.83 0.57
N CYS A 18 17.23 -3.02 1.58
CA CYS A 18 16.22 -1.97 1.46
C CYS A 18 16.60 -0.93 0.39
N TRP A 19 17.87 -0.51 0.33
CA TRP A 19 18.35 0.39 -0.70
C TRP A 19 18.14 -0.17 -2.11
N SER A 20 18.51 -1.44 -2.35
CA SER A 20 18.34 -2.07 -3.66
C SER A 20 16.89 -2.08 -4.13
N ILE A 21 15.95 -2.39 -3.23
CA ILE A 21 14.51 -2.35 -3.53
C ILE A 21 14.06 -0.92 -3.79
N PHE A 22 14.42 0.00 -2.90
CA PHE A 22 14.02 1.40 -2.96
C PHE A 22 14.52 2.06 -4.24
N SER A 23 15.82 1.95 -4.56
CA SER A 23 16.43 2.58 -5.72
C SER A 23 15.90 1.99 -7.02
N GLY A 24 15.62 0.68 -7.05
CA GLY A 24 15.04 0.01 -8.21
C GLY A 24 13.65 0.54 -8.58
N LEU A 25 12.90 1.08 -7.62
CA LEU A 25 11.58 1.67 -7.84
C LEU A 25 11.65 3.18 -8.06
N ALA A 26 12.38 3.91 -7.20
CA ALA A 26 12.44 5.37 -7.21
C ALA A 26 13.13 5.93 -8.45
N PHE A 27 14.17 5.25 -8.94
CA PHE A 27 14.96 5.69 -10.09
C PHE A 27 14.51 5.09 -11.42
N ARG A 28 13.45 4.28 -11.42
CA ARG A 28 12.93 3.69 -12.65
C ARG A 28 12.42 4.79 -13.57
N GLU A 29 13.03 4.90 -14.76
CA GLU A 29 12.82 5.94 -15.80
C GLU A 29 13.62 7.25 -15.61
N ARG A 30 14.49 7.35 -14.60
CA ARG A 30 15.42 8.49 -14.44
C ARG A 30 16.72 8.28 -15.20
N ASN A 31 17.36 9.37 -15.59
CA ASN A 31 18.68 9.31 -16.22
C ASN A 31 19.81 9.19 -15.18
N SER A 32 21.01 8.81 -15.63
CA SER A 32 22.13 8.56 -14.71
C SER A 32 22.56 9.79 -13.89
N GLU A 33 22.35 11.01 -14.39
CA GLU A 33 22.76 12.22 -13.70
C GLU A 33 21.77 12.56 -12.57
N GLU A 34 20.47 12.48 -12.83
CA GLU A 34 19.42 12.58 -11.82
C GLU A 34 19.60 11.56 -10.70
N CYS A 35 19.91 10.30 -11.06
CA CYS A 35 20.16 9.26 -10.07
C CYS A 35 21.33 9.60 -9.14
N LYS A 36 22.44 10.13 -9.67
CA LYS A 36 23.61 10.51 -8.87
C LYS A 36 23.32 11.65 -7.91
N GLN A 37 22.55 12.64 -8.35
CA GLN A 37 22.15 13.78 -7.52
C GLN A 37 21.30 13.32 -6.34
N LEU A 38 20.38 12.39 -6.58
CA LEU A 38 19.43 11.92 -5.57
C LEU A 38 19.92 10.75 -4.73
N GLU A 39 20.98 10.05 -5.14
CA GLU A 39 21.46 8.84 -4.45
C GLU A 39 21.78 9.09 -2.98
N ARG A 40 22.45 10.21 -2.67
CA ARG A 40 22.85 10.51 -1.29
C ARG A 40 21.64 10.61 -0.36
N VAL A 41 20.65 11.40 -0.74
CA VAL A 41 19.41 11.59 0.04
C VAL A 41 18.56 10.31 0.00
N GLY A 42 18.50 9.63 -1.14
CA GLY A 42 17.81 8.35 -1.28
C GLY A 42 18.32 7.27 -0.32
N ARG A 43 19.64 7.15 -0.14
CA ARG A 43 20.22 6.21 0.83
C ARG A 43 19.83 6.56 2.27
N GLN A 44 19.71 7.85 2.60
CA GLN A 44 19.24 8.30 3.90
C GLN A 44 17.76 7.98 4.14
N ILE A 45 16.93 8.02 3.10
CA ILE A 45 15.53 7.58 3.16
C ILE A 45 15.47 6.05 3.30
N ALA A 46 16.28 5.31 2.52
CA ALA A 46 16.30 3.85 2.56
C ALA A 46 16.72 3.30 3.94
N SER A 47 17.63 3.97 4.65
CA SER A 47 17.98 3.56 6.02
C SER A 47 16.83 3.72 7.03
N LYS A 48 15.84 4.58 6.74
CA LYS A 48 14.59 4.67 7.54
C LYS A 48 13.71 3.44 7.39
N CYS A 49 13.97 2.55 6.42
CA CYS A 49 13.19 1.33 6.22
C CYS A 49 13.45 0.26 7.28
N GLN A 50 14.55 0.34 8.04
CA GLN A 50 14.89 -0.58 9.14
C GLN A 50 14.80 -2.07 8.73
N GLY A 51 15.18 -2.41 7.50
CA GLY A 51 15.16 -3.78 6.99
C GLY A 51 13.81 -4.30 6.52
N LEU A 52 12.76 -3.48 6.57
CA LEU A 52 11.42 -3.87 6.13
C LEU A 52 11.28 -3.71 4.61
N PRO A 53 11.16 -4.80 3.84
CA PRO A 53 11.16 -4.73 2.38
C PRO A 53 9.92 -4.02 1.83
N LEU A 54 8.77 -4.17 2.51
CA LEU A 54 7.53 -3.49 2.13
C LEU A 54 7.64 -1.97 2.29
N VAL A 55 8.34 -1.51 3.33
CA VAL A 55 8.59 -0.09 3.55
C VAL A 55 9.47 0.47 2.43
N ALA A 56 10.54 -0.24 2.06
CA ALA A 56 11.38 0.13 0.94
C ALA A 56 10.60 0.19 -0.39
N LYS A 57 9.66 -0.75 -0.61
CA LYS A 57 8.76 -0.72 -1.77
C LYS A 57 7.85 0.50 -1.77
N SER A 58 7.18 0.78 -0.66
CA SER A 58 6.27 1.92 -0.53
C SER A 58 6.99 3.25 -0.77
N LEU A 59 8.11 3.47 -0.06
CA LEU A 59 8.89 4.70 -0.20
C LEU A 59 9.49 4.82 -1.60
N GLY A 60 10.09 3.76 -2.13
CA GLY A 60 10.69 3.77 -3.47
C GLY A 60 9.65 4.10 -4.55
N SER A 61 8.46 3.51 -4.46
CA SER A 61 7.34 3.86 -5.33
C SER A 61 6.84 5.29 -5.16
N SER A 62 6.80 5.83 -3.93
CA SER A 62 6.39 7.21 -3.67
C SER A 62 7.37 8.20 -4.29
N MET A 63 8.67 8.01 -4.03
CA MET A 63 9.76 8.89 -4.48
C MET A 63 9.88 8.97 -6.00
N ARG A 64 9.31 8.01 -6.73
CA ARG A 64 9.20 8.06 -8.18
C ARG A 64 8.52 9.35 -8.68
N SER A 65 7.55 9.87 -7.93
CA SER A 65 6.80 11.08 -8.30
C SER A 65 7.54 12.39 -7.97
N GLU A 66 8.55 12.34 -7.09
CA GLU A 66 9.29 13.50 -6.59
C GLU A 66 10.51 13.80 -7.47
N VAL A 67 10.57 14.99 -8.07
CA VAL A 67 11.55 15.32 -9.12
C VAL A 67 12.81 15.95 -8.54
N THR A 68 12.66 16.82 -7.54
CA THR A 68 13.72 17.68 -6.99
C THR A 68 14.39 17.08 -5.75
N GLU A 69 15.64 17.49 -5.49
CA GLU A 69 16.34 17.07 -4.26
C GLU A 69 15.64 17.63 -3.00
N GLU A 70 15.02 18.80 -3.11
CA GLU A 70 14.23 19.45 -2.07
C GLU A 70 13.02 18.59 -1.66
N GLU A 71 12.23 18.11 -2.62
CA GLU A 71 11.09 17.21 -2.36
C GLU A 71 11.54 15.93 -1.64
N TRP A 72 12.71 15.39 -2.01
CA TRP A 72 13.28 14.24 -1.30
C TRP A 72 13.74 14.57 0.11
N LYS A 73 14.29 15.77 0.34
CA LYS A 73 14.64 16.24 1.69
C LYS A 73 13.40 16.47 2.55
N ASP A 74 12.30 16.92 1.98
CA ASP A 74 11.03 17.09 2.70
C ASP A 74 10.50 15.75 3.19
N VAL A 75 10.57 14.70 2.37
CA VAL A 75 10.26 13.33 2.79
C VAL A 75 11.21 12.87 3.89
N LEU A 76 12.51 13.09 3.75
CA LEU A 76 13.53 12.69 4.73
C LEU A 76 13.35 13.38 6.09
N CYS A 77 12.97 14.66 6.09
CA CYS A 77 12.78 15.51 7.27
C CYS A 77 11.34 15.50 7.79
N SER A 78 10.49 14.62 7.26
CA SER A 78 9.08 14.60 7.63
C SER A 78 8.88 14.28 9.12
N ARG A 79 7.94 15.01 9.74
CA ARG A 79 7.53 14.81 11.14
C ARG A 79 7.07 13.37 11.46
N PHE A 80 6.67 12.60 10.45
CA PHE A 80 6.28 11.20 10.65
C PHE A 80 7.42 10.36 11.23
N TRP A 81 8.68 10.72 10.97
CA TRP A 81 9.85 10.02 11.50
C TRP A 81 10.13 10.30 12.98
N GLU A 82 9.57 11.37 13.54
CA GLU A 82 9.79 11.81 14.92
C GLU A 82 8.76 11.27 15.91
N LEU A 83 7.78 10.51 15.41
CA LEU A 83 6.75 9.89 16.25
C LEU A 83 7.40 8.93 17.25
N LYS A 84 7.01 9.02 18.52
CA LYS A 84 7.68 8.29 19.63
C LYS A 84 7.13 6.88 19.83
N ASP A 85 5.85 6.67 19.54
CA ASP A 85 5.15 5.41 19.73
C ASP A 85 5.58 4.37 18.66
N GLU A 86 5.87 3.14 19.07
CA GLU A 86 6.41 2.09 18.18
C GLU A 86 5.46 1.72 17.04
N GLN A 87 4.14 1.71 17.30
CA GLN A 87 3.13 1.45 16.28
C GLN A 87 3.12 2.58 15.25
N THR A 88 3.13 3.84 15.70
CA THR A 88 3.16 5.00 14.79
C THR A 88 4.47 5.13 14.00
N LYS A 89 5.61 4.75 14.59
CA LYS A 89 6.90 4.69 13.87
C LYS A 89 6.86 3.69 12.72
N THR A 90 6.25 2.53 12.97
CA THR A 90 6.07 1.48 11.96
C THR A 90 5.19 1.97 10.81
N PHE A 91 4.23 2.85 11.10
CA PHE A 91 3.33 3.44 10.11
C PHE A 91 3.84 4.71 9.44
N ALA A 92 4.94 5.29 9.90
CA ALA A 92 5.50 6.52 9.34
C ALA A 92 5.74 6.45 7.81
N PRO A 93 6.30 5.37 7.25
CA PRO A 93 6.50 5.27 5.80
C PRO A 93 5.19 5.18 5.02
N PHE A 94 4.20 4.44 5.53
CA PHE A 94 2.89 4.33 4.89
C PHE A 94 2.12 5.64 4.99
N SER A 95 2.34 6.41 6.05
CA SER A 95 1.73 7.72 6.27
C SER A 95 2.16 8.70 5.18
N LEU A 96 3.45 8.74 4.84
CA LEU A 96 3.95 9.53 3.71
C LEU A 96 3.23 9.15 2.41
N SER A 97 3.25 7.86 2.04
CA SER A 97 2.55 7.39 0.85
C SER A 97 1.03 7.51 0.91
N TYR A 98 0.41 7.66 2.09
CA TYR A 98 -1.03 7.83 2.23
C TYR A 98 -1.44 9.30 2.11
N TYR A 99 -0.69 10.22 2.70
CA TYR A 99 -1.09 11.63 2.73
C TYR A 99 -0.92 12.36 1.40
N ASP A 100 -0.09 11.87 0.47
CA ASP A 100 -0.08 12.39 -0.91
C ASP A 100 -1.18 11.78 -1.80
N LEU A 101 -2.02 10.88 -1.29
CA LEU A 101 -3.20 10.43 -2.02
C LEU A 101 -4.29 11.50 -2.03
N SER A 102 -5.06 11.53 -3.13
CA SER A 102 -6.28 12.33 -3.18
C SER A 102 -7.26 11.90 -2.07
N PRO A 103 -8.19 12.79 -1.64
CA PRO A 103 -9.18 12.43 -0.63
C PRO A 103 -9.99 11.16 -0.99
N GLY A 104 -10.33 10.98 -2.28
CA GLY A 104 -10.99 9.77 -2.78
C GLY A 104 -10.11 8.52 -2.63
N GLY A 105 -8.83 8.61 -3.01
CA GLY A 105 -7.88 7.51 -2.88
C GLY A 105 -7.65 7.08 -1.43
N ARG A 106 -7.61 8.05 -0.50
CA ARG A 106 -7.52 7.78 0.94
C ARG A 106 -8.72 7.01 1.47
N ARG A 107 -9.95 7.42 1.11
CA ARG A 107 -11.18 6.70 1.47
C ARG A 107 -11.21 5.29 0.87
N CYS A 108 -10.82 5.14 -0.39
CA CYS A 108 -10.74 3.84 -1.06
C CYS A 108 -9.76 2.90 -0.34
N PHE A 109 -8.58 3.38 0.04
CA PHE A 109 -7.61 2.62 0.83
C PHE A 109 -8.17 2.20 2.19
N CYS A 110 -8.73 3.14 2.96
CA CYS A 110 -9.28 2.86 4.28
C CYS A 110 -10.43 1.85 4.24
N TYR A 111 -11.28 1.89 3.20
CA TYR A 111 -12.39 0.95 3.03
C TYR A 111 -11.94 -0.51 2.95
N CYS A 112 -10.76 -0.77 2.38
CA CYS A 112 -10.22 -2.12 2.29
C CYS A 112 -10.00 -2.78 3.67
N SER A 113 -9.91 -1.99 4.75
CA SER A 113 -9.76 -2.50 6.13
C SER A 113 -11.05 -3.11 6.72
N VAL A 114 -12.20 -2.90 6.07
CA VAL A 114 -13.48 -3.51 6.44
C VAL A 114 -13.45 -5.02 6.21
N PHE A 115 -12.67 -5.47 5.22
CA PHE A 115 -12.50 -6.88 4.93
C PHE A 115 -11.53 -7.54 5.92
N PRO A 116 -11.68 -8.85 6.19
CA PRO A 116 -10.71 -9.58 7.00
C PRO A 116 -9.29 -9.46 6.46
N LYS A 117 -8.30 -9.63 7.34
CA LYS A 117 -6.91 -9.81 6.93
C LYS A 117 -6.81 -10.96 5.93
N ASP A 118 -5.87 -10.84 5.00
CA ASP A 118 -5.63 -11.80 3.94
C ASP A 118 -6.75 -11.99 2.90
N CYS A 119 -7.77 -11.12 2.90
CA CYS A 119 -8.81 -11.12 1.88
C CYS A 119 -8.23 -10.84 0.48
N GLU A 120 -8.61 -11.68 -0.49
CA GLU A 120 -8.36 -11.44 -1.90
C GLU A 120 -9.48 -10.58 -2.50
N PHE A 121 -9.07 -9.49 -3.15
CA PHE A 121 -9.95 -8.58 -3.86
C PHE A 121 -9.95 -8.92 -5.35
N GLU A 122 -11.14 -9.05 -5.92
CA GLU A 122 -11.35 -8.97 -7.36
C GLU A 122 -11.39 -7.47 -7.74
N LYS A 123 -10.61 -7.08 -8.76
CA LYS A 123 -10.35 -5.66 -9.05
C LYS A 123 -11.65 -4.90 -9.34
N ASP A 124 -12.48 -5.42 -10.23
CA ASP A 124 -13.68 -4.73 -10.70
C ASP A 124 -14.72 -4.66 -9.58
N GLY A 125 -14.87 -5.74 -8.81
CA GLY A 125 -15.72 -5.78 -7.61
C GLY A 125 -15.30 -4.77 -6.54
N LEU A 126 -14.00 -4.63 -6.26
CA LEU A 126 -13.51 -3.64 -5.29
C LEU A 126 -13.81 -2.20 -5.75
N ILE A 127 -13.63 -1.91 -7.04
CA ILE A 127 -13.96 -0.61 -7.63
C ILE A 127 -15.47 -0.32 -7.51
N GLN A 128 -16.31 -1.30 -7.81
CA GLN A 128 -17.77 -1.17 -7.67
C GLN A 128 -18.18 -0.87 -6.22
N MET A 129 -17.53 -1.49 -5.24
CA MET A 129 -17.77 -1.19 -3.83
C MET A 129 -17.36 0.25 -3.47
N TRP A 130 -16.22 0.75 -3.94
CA TRP A 130 -15.85 2.15 -3.73
C TRP A 130 -16.85 3.13 -4.37
N MET A 131 -17.38 2.79 -5.54
CA MET A 131 -18.44 3.56 -6.20
C MET A 131 -19.72 3.56 -5.36
N SER A 132 -20.13 2.42 -4.80
CA SER A 132 -21.36 2.31 -4.01
C SER A 132 -21.30 3.10 -2.70
N GLN A 133 -20.11 3.27 -2.12
CA GLN A 133 -19.90 4.13 -0.94
C GLN A 133 -19.90 5.63 -1.28
N GLY A 134 -19.97 5.99 -2.57
CA GLY A 134 -19.91 7.38 -3.01
C GLY A 134 -18.54 8.04 -2.84
N TYR A 135 -17.47 7.27 -2.56
CA TYR A 135 -16.12 7.82 -2.43
C TYR A 135 -15.59 8.42 -3.74
N LEU A 136 -16.18 8.00 -4.85
CA LEU A 136 -15.89 8.44 -6.22
C LEU A 136 -17.01 9.31 -6.81
N SER A 137 -18.01 9.69 -6.00
CA SER A 137 -19.19 10.45 -6.45
C SER A 137 -18.87 11.93 -6.72
N GLY A 138 -19.64 12.55 -7.62
CA GLY A 138 -19.45 13.95 -8.03
C GLY A 138 -18.41 14.16 -9.13
N ILE A 139 -17.83 13.09 -9.68
CA ILE A 139 -16.85 13.13 -10.77
C ILE A 139 -17.50 12.55 -12.03
N GLN A 140 -17.22 13.14 -13.21
CA GLN A 140 -17.62 12.55 -14.48
C GLN A 140 -16.87 11.21 -14.65
N ASN A 141 -17.63 10.11 -14.83
CA ASN A 141 -17.12 8.75 -15.00
C ASN A 141 -16.46 8.09 -13.76
N PRO A 142 -17.25 7.68 -12.74
CA PRO A 142 -16.72 7.12 -11.49
C PRO A 142 -15.92 5.81 -11.65
N GLU A 143 -16.21 5.03 -12.70
CA GLU A 143 -15.49 3.79 -13.01
C GLU A 143 -14.02 4.08 -13.38
N GLU A 144 -13.80 5.05 -14.28
CA GLU A 144 -12.46 5.48 -14.69
C GLU A 144 -11.66 6.07 -13.50
N VAL A 145 -12.34 6.80 -12.61
CA VAL A 145 -11.71 7.31 -11.38
C VAL A 145 -11.34 6.16 -10.44
N GLY A 146 -12.20 5.13 -10.35
CA GLY A 146 -11.95 3.91 -9.59
C GLY A 146 -10.73 3.17 -10.09
N GLU A 147 -10.63 2.97 -11.41
CA GLU A 147 -9.47 2.38 -12.07
C GLU A 147 -8.18 3.18 -11.80
N LYS A 148 -8.25 4.51 -11.93
CA LYS A 148 -7.10 5.38 -11.62
C LYS A 148 -6.69 5.27 -10.16
N SER A 149 -7.65 5.21 -9.24
CA SER A 149 -7.39 5.07 -7.80
C SER A 149 -6.77 3.71 -7.50
N PHE A 150 -7.32 2.62 -8.04
CA PHE A 150 -6.76 1.27 -7.91
C PHE A 150 -5.32 1.21 -8.42
N LYS A 151 -5.06 1.80 -9.59
CA LYS A 151 -3.72 1.87 -10.19
C LYS A 151 -2.74 2.64 -9.31
N ILE A 152 -3.13 3.79 -8.76
CA ILE A 152 -2.28 4.58 -7.85
C ILE A 152 -1.96 3.79 -6.58
N LEU A 153 -2.95 3.16 -5.96
CA LEU A 153 -2.75 2.34 -4.75
C LEU A 153 -1.81 1.16 -5.03
N THR A 154 -1.98 0.50 -6.18
CA THR A 154 -1.08 -0.57 -6.64
C THR A 154 0.34 -0.05 -6.87
N MET A 155 0.49 1.09 -7.54
CA MET A 155 1.81 1.70 -7.80
C MET A 155 2.52 2.07 -6.51
N ARG A 156 1.80 2.54 -5.49
CA ARG A 156 2.33 2.82 -4.14
C ARG A 156 2.58 1.57 -3.30
N SER A 157 2.47 0.38 -3.88
CA SER A 157 2.67 -0.90 -3.21
C SER A 157 1.71 -1.14 -2.03
N PHE A 158 0.51 -0.54 -2.06
CA PHE A 158 -0.52 -0.79 -1.04
C PHE A 158 -1.25 -2.13 -1.24
N PHE A 159 -1.05 -2.73 -2.42
CA PHE A 159 -1.52 -4.05 -2.75
C PHE A 159 -0.36 -4.97 -3.10
N GLN A 160 -0.50 -6.24 -2.77
CA GLN A 160 0.41 -7.33 -3.07
C GLN A 160 -0.31 -8.47 -3.81
N ASP A 161 0.44 -9.50 -4.19
CA ASP A 161 -0.07 -10.73 -4.80
C ASP A 161 -1.01 -10.45 -5.98
N LEU A 162 -0.57 -9.56 -6.87
CA LEU A 162 -1.36 -9.16 -8.04
C LEU A 162 -1.61 -10.36 -8.94
N ARG A 163 -2.88 -10.70 -9.13
CA ARG A 163 -3.31 -11.73 -10.09
C ARG A 163 -3.41 -11.09 -11.46
N ILE A 164 -2.59 -11.55 -12.40
CA ILE A 164 -2.50 -10.98 -13.74
C ILE A 164 -3.20 -11.91 -14.75
N GLY A 165 -4.08 -11.35 -15.57
CA GLY A 165 -4.77 -12.04 -16.66
C GLY A 165 -3.88 -12.27 -17.88
N PHE A 166 -4.38 -13.05 -18.84
CA PHE A 166 -3.64 -13.36 -20.08
C PHE A 166 -3.29 -12.12 -20.91
N ASP A 167 -4.10 -11.07 -20.81
CA ASP A 167 -3.93 -9.77 -21.46
C ASP A 167 -3.04 -8.78 -20.68
N ARG A 168 -2.38 -9.25 -19.61
CA ARG A 168 -1.56 -8.45 -18.68
C ARG A 168 -2.36 -7.43 -17.85
N THR A 169 -3.68 -7.56 -17.79
CA THR A 169 -4.50 -6.76 -16.87
C THR A 169 -4.45 -7.34 -15.46
N ILE A 170 -4.64 -6.48 -14.45
CA ILE A 170 -4.75 -6.92 -13.07
C ILE A 170 -6.20 -7.37 -12.83
N LEU A 171 -6.37 -8.63 -12.44
CA LEU A 171 -7.67 -9.25 -12.14
C LEU A 171 -8.00 -9.25 -10.64
N GLY A 172 -7.00 -9.01 -9.79
CA GLY A 172 -7.18 -9.01 -8.36
C GLY A 172 -5.89 -8.78 -7.59
N CYS A 173 -6.02 -8.58 -6.29
CA CYS A 173 -4.92 -8.29 -5.41
C CYS A 173 -5.26 -8.62 -3.95
N LYS A 174 -4.27 -8.50 -3.08
CA LYS A 174 -4.44 -8.63 -1.63
C LYS A 174 -3.84 -7.42 -0.93
N MET A 175 -4.42 -7.02 0.21
CA MET A 175 -3.80 -6.02 1.08
C MET A 175 -2.89 -6.72 2.09
N HIS A 176 -1.67 -6.21 2.26
CA HIS A 176 -0.73 -6.75 3.25
C HIS A 176 -1.26 -6.49 4.67
N GLU A 177 -1.09 -7.44 5.59
CA GLU A 177 -1.53 -7.32 6.99
C GLU A 177 -1.11 -6.01 7.68
N ILE A 178 0.13 -5.54 7.49
CA ILE A 178 0.61 -4.29 8.09
C ILE A 178 -0.07 -3.04 7.50
N LEU A 179 -0.45 -3.10 6.21
CA LEU A 179 -1.22 -2.02 5.57
C LEU A 179 -2.68 -2.06 5.98
N HIS A 180 -3.21 -3.26 6.26
CA HIS A 180 -4.52 -3.45 6.86
C HIS A 180 -4.55 -2.87 8.29
N ASP A 181 -3.55 -3.18 9.11
CA ASP A 181 -3.39 -2.61 10.46
C ASP A 181 -3.24 -1.09 10.42
N PHE A 182 -2.49 -0.57 9.45
CA PHE A 182 -2.36 0.86 9.22
C PHE A 182 -3.70 1.50 8.83
N ALA A 183 -4.45 0.90 7.90
CA ALA A 183 -5.76 1.37 7.50
C ALA A 183 -6.75 1.34 8.68
N GLN A 184 -6.75 0.28 9.49
CA GLN A 184 -7.54 0.21 10.73
C GLN A 184 -7.14 1.28 11.74
N PHE A 185 -5.84 1.56 11.89
CA PHE A 185 -5.36 2.63 12.75
C PHE A 185 -5.90 4.00 12.30
N LEU A 186 -5.90 4.26 10.99
CA LEU A 186 -6.47 5.48 10.42
C LEU A 186 -7.98 5.57 10.65
N THR A 187 -8.72 4.48 10.41
CA THR A 187 -10.18 4.47 10.57
C THR A 187 -10.62 4.51 12.03
N ARG A 188 -9.84 3.98 12.99
CA ARG A 188 -10.16 4.10 14.42
C ARG A 188 -10.14 5.54 14.90
N ASN A 189 -9.26 6.36 14.34
CA ASN A 189 -9.20 7.79 14.66
C ASN A 189 -10.28 8.61 13.94
N GLU A 190 -10.92 8.05 12.89
CA GLU A 190 -11.98 8.71 12.10
C GLU A 190 -13.39 8.11 12.32
N CYS A 191 -13.50 6.92 12.94
CA CYS A 191 -14.75 6.17 13.13
C CYS A 191 -14.67 5.20 14.33
N SER A 192 -15.41 5.49 15.39
CA SER A 192 -15.73 4.51 16.44
C SER A 192 -16.59 3.39 15.85
N THR A 193 -15.97 2.28 15.44
CA THR A 193 -16.69 1.12 14.92
C THR A 193 -17.41 0.42 16.08
N MET A 194 -18.73 0.58 16.20
CA MET A 194 -19.54 -0.28 17.06
C MET A 194 -19.58 -1.66 16.41
N GLY A 195 -18.89 -2.63 17.01
CA GLY A 195 -18.99 -4.03 16.63
C GLY A 195 -20.43 -4.49 16.84
N VAL A 196 -21.14 -4.79 15.76
CA VAL A 196 -22.39 -5.55 15.83
C VAL A 196 -22.01 -6.99 15.52
N GLU A 197 -21.95 -7.81 16.56
CA GLU A 197 -21.95 -9.27 16.42
C GLU A 197 -23.30 -9.65 15.81
N VAL A 198 -23.29 -10.10 14.55
CA VAL A 198 -24.47 -10.65 13.90
C VAL A 198 -24.52 -12.13 14.24
N ASP A 199 -25.30 -12.46 15.26
CA ASP A 199 -25.72 -13.84 15.50
C ASP A 199 -26.62 -14.29 14.34
N MET A 200 -26.10 -15.20 13.51
CA MET A 200 -26.91 -15.91 12.52
C MET A 200 -27.82 -16.91 13.25
N GLU A 201 -29.01 -16.46 13.63
CA GLU A 201 -30.09 -17.34 14.06
C GLU A 201 -30.51 -18.23 12.88
N LYS A 202 -30.37 -19.55 13.05
CA LYS A 202 -30.79 -20.55 12.07
C LYS A 202 -32.32 -20.49 11.93
N THR A 203 -32.80 -20.06 10.77
CA THR A 203 -34.20 -20.25 10.39
C THR A 203 -34.41 -21.71 9.99
N GLU A 204 -35.01 -22.52 10.87
CA GLU A 204 -35.57 -23.81 10.49
C GLU A 204 -36.88 -23.57 9.70
N ALA A 205 -37.00 -24.25 8.56
CA ALA A 205 -38.10 -24.15 7.62
C ALA A 205 -39.40 -24.76 8.18
N PRO A 206 -40.59 -24.33 7.71
CA PRO A 206 -41.87 -24.80 8.23
C PRO A 206 -42.11 -26.26 7.82
N GLY A 207 -42.60 -27.05 8.78
CA GLY A 207 -43.00 -28.43 8.57
C GLY A 207 -44.07 -28.58 7.50
N VAL A 208 -43.91 -29.61 6.67
CA VAL A 208 -44.94 -30.12 5.77
C VAL A 208 -45.51 -31.38 6.41
N GLU A 209 -46.85 -31.44 6.43
CA GLU A 209 -47.75 -32.41 7.09
C GLU A 209 -47.35 -33.88 7.04
#